data_AF-A0A382V826-F1
#
_entry.id   AF-A0A382V826-F1
#
_cell.length_a   1.000
_cell.length_b   1.000
_cell.length_c   1.000
_cell.angle_alpha   90.00
_cell.angle_beta   90.00
_cell.angle_gamma   90.00
#
_symmetry.space_group_name_H-M   'P 1'
#
loop_
_entity.id
_entity.type
_entity.pdbx_description
1 polymer ?
#
loop_
_entity_poly.entity_id
_entity_poly.type
_entity_poly.pdbx_seq_one_letter_code
_entity_poly.pdbx_strand_id
1 'polypeptide(L)'
;LHVKPNPKSKYELNKELLDIISKSNNIIPVSSNLTMENIFSKVDAVFTVTGTIAQECFFSDKPFAVFGPCITQNSPNTYKLSSYEDIIGLVRLIDNKKYKFSTNEEKRNLLKKLFQQSFVGEIGDPIYNPESLEEKNINLVCNALLDIINRK
;
A
#
# COMPACT_ATOMS: atom_id res chain seq x y z
N LEU A 1 18.86 0.28 2.69
CA LEU A 1 17.45 0.66 2.45
C LEU A 1 17.14 0.43 0.98
N HIS A 2 16.16 -0.41 0.66
CA HIS A 2 15.71 -0.62 -0.72
C HIS A 2 14.50 0.27 -1.00
N VAL A 3 14.55 1.07 -2.06
CA VAL A 3 13.45 1.98 -2.44
C VAL A 3 12.88 1.54 -3.78
N LYS A 4 11.64 1.06 -3.75
CA LYS A 4 10.92 0.71 -4.98
C LYS A 4 9.99 1.86 -5.37
N PRO A 5 10.09 2.39 -6.60
CA PRO A 5 9.16 3.41 -7.07
C PRO A 5 7.79 2.80 -7.40
N ASN A 6 6.73 3.60 -7.28
CA ASN A 6 5.40 3.27 -7.77
C ASN A 6 5.45 2.94 -9.28
N PRO A 7 4.66 2.00 -9.82
CA PRO A 7 4.51 1.81 -11.27
C PRO A 7 4.27 3.10 -12.06
N LYS A 8 3.68 4.12 -11.43
CA LYS A 8 3.47 5.47 -11.99
C LYS A 8 4.57 6.47 -11.60
N SER A 9 5.81 6.01 -11.45
CA SER A 9 6.96 6.77 -10.95
C SER A 9 7.24 8.09 -11.67
N LYS A 10 6.85 8.21 -12.94
CA LYS A 10 6.98 9.44 -13.75
C LYS A 10 6.31 10.68 -13.13
N TYR A 11 5.36 10.49 -12.22
CA TYR A 11 4.71 11.60 -11.51
C TYR A 11 5.34 11.90 -10.13
N GLU A 12 6.17 11.00 -9.62
CA GLU A 12 6.71 11.07 -8.25
C GLU A 12 8.21 11.37 -8.22
N LEU A 13 8.95 10.97 -9.24
CA LEU A 13 10.40 11.20 -9.33
C LEU A 13 10.71 12.64 -9.75
N ASN A 14 11.61 13.27 -9.01
CA ASN A 14 12.13 14.61 -9.30
C ASN A 14 13.65 14.65 -9.11
N LYS A 15 14.28 15.76 -9.53
CA LYS A 15 15.74 15.92 -9.47
C LYS A 15 16.28 15.80 -8.04
N GLU A 16 15.58 16.36 -7.06
CA GLU A 16 16.02 16.33 -5.66
C GLU A 16 16.08 14.90 -5.10
N LEU A 17 15.07 14.07 -5.37
CA LEU A 17 15.06 12.66 -4.99
C LEU A 17 16.19 11.87 -5.67
N LEU A 18 16.41 12.13 -6.96
CA LEU A 18 17.51 11.49 -7.70
C LEU A 18 18.88 11.91 -7.15
N ASP A 19 19.04 13.18 -6.79
CA ASP A 19 20.27 13.69 -6.16
C ASP A 19 20.50 13.01 -4.81
N ILE A 20 19.46 12.86 -3.98
CA ILE A 20 19.54 12.14 -2.69
C ILE A 20 19.96 10.69 -2.90
N ILE A 21 19.33 9.97 -3.83
CA ILE A 21 19.65 8.58 -4.14
C ILE A 21 21.10 8.46 -4.65
N SER A 22 21.54 9.36 -5.55
CA SER A 22 22.88 9.30 -6.13
C SER A 22 24.01 9.57 -5.13
N LYS A 23 23.74 10.36 -4.09
CA LYS A 23 24.73 10.74 -3.05
C LYS A 23 24.74 9.80 -1.85
N SER A 24 23.83 8.84 -1.77
CA SER A 24 23.61 8.01 -0.57
C SER A 24 23.93 6.54 -0.84
N ASN A 25 25.03 6.03 -0.29
CA ASN A 25 25.45 4.63 -0.48
C ASN A 25 24.53 3.60 0.21
N ASN A 26 23.72 4.04 1.17
CA ASN A 26 22.81 3.20 1.94
C ASN A 26 21.40 3.11 1.31
N ILE A 27 21.15 3.80 0.19
CA ILE A 27 19.89 3.77 -0.55
C ILE A 27 20.11 3.01 -1.86
N ILE A 28 19.43 1.88 -2.01
CA ILE A 28 19.50 1.03 -3.19
C ILE A 28 18.18 1.18 -3.96
N PRO A 29 18.17 1.91 -5.09
CA PRO A 29 16.97 2.02 -5.91
C PRO A 29 16.66 0.66 -6.55
N VAL A 30 15.41 0.22 -6.44
CA VAL A 30 14.94 -1.02 -7.04
C VAL A 30 14.26 -0.71 -8.37
N SER A 31 14.61 -1.47 -9.41
CA SER A 31 14.01 -1.32 -10.74
C SER A 31 12.48 -1.37 -10.69
N SER A 32 11.82 -0.50 -11.47
CA SER A 32 10.36 -0.50 -11.64
C SER A 32 9.84 -1.83 -12.18
N ASN A 33 10.65 -2.52 -12.98
CA ASN A 33 10.28 -3.77 -13.67
C ASN A 33 10.25 -4.99 -12.74
N LEU A 34 10.84 -4.91 -11.55
CA LEU A 34 10.76 -5.99 -10.58
C LEU A 34 9.39 -6.01 -9.91
N THR A 35 8.76 -7.17 -9.78
CA THR A 35 7.46 -7.26 -9.10
C THR A 35 7.63 -7.19 -7.58
N MET A 36 6.57 -6.82 -6.85
CA MET A 36 6.60 -6.90 -5.39
C MET A 36 6.79 -8.35 -4.91
N GLU A 37 6.26 -9.35 -5.63
CA GLU A 37 6.48 -10.76 -5.34
C GLU A 37 7.98 -11.11 -5.27
N ASN A 38 8.80 -10.56 -6.18
CA ASN A 38 10.25 -10.81 -6.19
C ASN A 38 11.00 -10.16 -5.02
N ILE A 39 10.41 -9.16 -4.38
CA ILE A 39 11.05 -8.31 -3.36
C ILE A 39 10.54 -8.65 -1.96
N PHE A 40 9.26 -9.01 -1.84
CA PHE A 40 8.54 -9.12 -0.57
C PHE A 40 9.16 -10.16 0.38
N SER A 41 9.66 -11.27 -0.15
CA SER A 41 10.35 -12.30 0.63
C SER A 41 11.77 -11.92 1.06
N LYS A 42 12.37 -10.90 0.43
CA LYS A 42 13.77 -10.49 0.63
C LYS A 42 13.93 -9.30 1.57
N VAL A 43 12.83 -8.73 2.05
CA VAL A 43 12.83 -7.56 2.94
C VAL A 43 12.30 -7.93 4.32
N ASP A 44 12.89 -7.35 5.35
CA ASP A 44 12.49 -7.59 6.75
C ASP A 44 11.22 -6.80 7.11
N ALA A 45 11.04 -5.63 6.50
CA ALA A 45 9.88 -4.76 6.72
C ALA A 45 9.58 -3.87 5.52
N VAL A 46 8.35 -3.35 5.48
CA VAL A 46 7.87 -2.43 4.45
C VAL A 46 7.46 -1.08 5.07
N PHE A 47 7.93 0.00 4.47
CA PHE A 47 7.57 1.37 4.83
C PHE A 47 6.84 1.99 3.63
N THR A 48 5.64 2.52 3.84
CA THR A 48 4.85 3.12 2.76
C THR A 48 4.10 4.36 3.24
N VAL A 49 3.70 5.24 2.33
CA VAL A 49 2.90 6.42 2.69
C VAL A 49 1.42 6.01 2.76
N THR A 50 0.82 5.75 1.60
CA THR A 50 -0.57 5.29 1.46
C THR A 50 -0.68 4.03 0.58
N GLY A 51 0.45 3.38 0.30
CA GLY A 51 0.51 2.28 -0.66
C GLY A 51 -0.35 1.10 -0.25
N THR A 52 -0.96 0.45 -1.25
CA THR A 52 -1.78 -0.74 -1.04
C THR A 52 -1.01 -1.87 -0.39
N ILE A 53 0.32 -1.92 -0.59
CA ILE A 53 1.26 -2.91 -0.03
C ILE A 53 1.09 -3.16 1.48
N ALA A 54 0.57 -2.18 2.22
CA ALA A 54 0.23 -2.33 3.63
C ALA A 54 -0.78 -3.47 3.87
N GLN A 55 -1.71 -3.71 2.94
CA GLN A 55 -2.70 -4.78 3.01
C GLN A 55 -2.03 -6.15 2.86
N GLU A 56 -1.17 -6.33 1.86
CA GLU A 56 -0.41 -7.56 1.64
C GLU A 56 0.47 -7.86 2.86
N CYS A 57 1.08 -6.83 3.45
CA CYS A 57 1.85 -6.97 4.69
C CYS A 57 0.98 -7.42 5.86
N PHE A 58 -0.19 -6.80 6.01
CA PHE A 58 -1.16 -7.11 7.07
C PHE A 58 -1.66 -8.56 7.00
N PHE A 59 -1.89 -9.08 5.79
CA PHE A 59 -2.36 -10.46 5.60
C PHE A 59 -1.24 -11.49 5.70
N SER A 60 -0.02 -11.13 5.29
CA SER A 60 1.11 -12.07 5.15
C SER A 60 2.11 -12.04 6.31
N ASP A 61 1.77 -11.39 7.42
CA ASP A 61 2.64 -11.27 8.60
C ASP A 61 4.04 -10.71 8.25
N LYS A 62 4.07 -9.69 7.39
CA LYS A 62 5.28 -8.90 7.10
C LYS A 62 5.23 -7.63 7.95
N PRO A 63 6.25 -7.33 8.76
CA PRO A 63 6.30 -6.08 9.50
C PRO A 63 6.16 -4.88 8.56
N PHE A 64 5.30 -3.94 8.91
CA PHE A 64 5.10 -2.77 8.09
C PHE A 64 4.70 -1.54 8.91
N ALA A 65 4.89 -0.39 8.28
CA ALA A 65 4.51 0.89 8.82
C ALA A 65 4.08 1.88 7.74
N VAL A 66 3.23 2.82 8.15
CA VAL A 66 2.55 3.75 7.25
C VAL A 66 2.73 5.20 7.72
N PHE A 67 3.06 6.11 6.81
CA PHE A 67 3.10 7.55 7.10
C PHE A 67 1.74 8.23 6.91
N GLY A 68 0.91 7.72 6.01
CA GLY A 68 -0.36 8.32 5.61
C GLY A 68 -1.57 7.49 6.04
N PRO A 69 -2.78 8.03 5.81
CA PRO A 69 -4.00 7.29 6.07
C PRO A 69 -4.11 6.10 5.13
N CYS A 70 -4.47 4.95 5.69
CA CYS A 70 -4.68 3.73 4.92
C CYS A 70 -5.79 2.88 5.54
N ILE A 71 -6.29 1.88 4.81
CA ILE A 71 -7.42 1.08 5.27
C ILE A 71 -7.12 0.28 6.55
N THR A 72 -5.84 -0.03 6.78
CA THR A 72 -5.32 -0.76 7.96
C THR A 72 -4.98 0.18 9.12
N GLN A 73 -5.08 1.50 8.98
CA GLN A 73 -4.59 2.48 9.97
C GLN A 73 -5.18 2.33 11.38
N ASN A 74 -6.42 1.80 11.48
CA ASN A 74 -7.12 1.60 12.76
C ASN A 74 -6.91 0.20 13.33
N SER A 75 -6.11 -0.63 12.67
CA SER A 75 -5.80 -1.97 13.17
C SER A 75 -4.67 -1.89 14.19
N PRO A 76 -4.75 -2.65 15.31
CA PRO A 76 -3.77 -2.59 16.40
C PRO A 76 -2.31 -2.84 16.00
N ASN A 77 -2.10 -3.54 14.89
CA ASN A 77 -0.78 -3.97 14.42
C ASN A 77 -0.22 -3.10 13.29
N THR A 78 -0.92 -2.04 12.90
CA THR A 78 -0.41 -1.07 11.93
C THR A 78 0.42 -0.03 12.66
N TYR A 79 1.72 0.03 12.36
CA TYR A 79 2.62 1.01 12.95
C TYR A 79 2.50 2.33 12.19
N LYS A 80 1.96 3.37 12.84
CA LYS A 80 1.86 4.71 12.24
C LYS A 80 3.14 5.48 12.49
N LEU A 81 3.70 6.05 11.43
CA LEU A 81 4.91 6.88 11.48
C LEU A 81 4.53 8.35 11.40
N SER A 82 5.01 9.12 12.35
CA SER A 82 4.89 10.58 12.38
C SER A 82 6.27 11.25 12.39
N SER A 83 7.32 10.53 12.79
CA SER A 83 8.69 11.01 12.79
C SER A 83 9.72 9.92 12.43
N TYR A 84 10.97 10.34 12.32
CA TYR A 84 12.11 9.44 12.10
C TYR A 84 12.35 8.49 13.30
N GLU A 85 12.08 8.95 14.51
CA GLU A 85 12.23 8.16 15.74
C GLU A 85 11.30 6.94 15.73
N ASP A 86 10.11 7.06 15.12
CA ASP A 86 9.17 5.94 14.99
C ASP A 86 9.75 4.82 14.11
N ILE A 87 10.54 5.17 13.09
CA ILE A 87 11.23 4.21 12.22
C ILE A 87 12.24 3.42 13.05
N ILE A 88 13.06 4.11 13.84
CA ILE A 88 14.03 3.47 14.73
C ILE A 88 13.31 2.55 15.72
N GLY A 89 12.20 3.02 16.31
CA GLY A 89 11.38 2.25 17.23
C GLY A 89 10.87 0.94 16.60
N LEU A 90 10.34 1.01 15.38
CA LEU A 90 9.88 -0.15 14.65
C LEU A 90 11.01 -1.14 14.34
N VAL A 91 12.14 -0.66 13.83
CA VAL A 91 13.31 -1.51 13.53
C VAL A 91 13.74 -2.26 14.78
N ARG A 92 13.82 -1.59 15.94
CA ARG A 92 14.12 -2.24 17.22
C ARG A 92 13.08 -3.29 17.63
N LEU A 93 11.79 -3.07 17.36
CA LEU A 93 10.76 -4.08 17.63
C LEU A 93 10.96 -5.33 16.77
N ILE A 94 11.33 -5.15 15.51
CA ILE A 94 11.59 -6.24 14.57
C ILE A 94 12.84 -7.02 14.99
N ASP A 95 13.96 -6.34 15.23
CA ASP A 95 15.23 -6.96 15.65
C ASP A 95 15.08 -7.77 16.94
N ASN A 96 14.27 -7.27 17.87
CA ASN A 96 13.98 -7.95 19.14
C ASN A 96 12.85 -8.99 19.04
N LYS A 97 12.29 -9.25 17.85
CA LYS A 97 11.16 -10.16 17.62
C LYS A 97 9.92 -9.84 18.49
N LYS A 98 9.69 -8.55 18.75
CA LYS A 98 8.56 -8.03 19.55
C LYS A 98 7.46 -7.40 18.71
N TYR A 99 7.63 -7.37 17.38
CA TYR A 99 6.57 -6.93 16.49
C TYR A 99 5.34 -7.85 16.60
N LYS A 100 4.16 -7.26 16.76
CA LYS A 100 2.90 -8.00 16.87
C LYS A 100 2.23 -8.06 15.50
N PHE A 101 1.90 -9.27 15.07
CA PHE A 101 1.16 -9.50 13.84
C PHE A 101 -0.34 -9.57 14.10
N SER A 102 -1.10 -9.39 13.01
CA SER A 102 -2.55 -9.50 13.05
C SER A 102 -3.02 -10.92 13.27
N THR A 103 -3.99 -11.05 14.17
CA THR A 103 -4.74 -12.28 14.39
C THR A 103 -5.61 -12.60 13.17
N ASN A 104 -6.02 -13.87 13.05
CA ASN A 104 -6.95 -14.29 12.02
C ASN A 104 -8.30 -13.56 12.08
N GLU A 105 -8.73 -13.15 13.28
CA GLU A 105 -9.95 -12.35 13.44
C GLU A 105 -9.78 -10.95 12.87
N GLU A 106 -8.68 -10.27 13.18
CA GLU A 106 -8.37 -8.95 12.63
C GLU A 106 -8.23 -8.99 11.10
N LYS A 107 -7.58 -10.03 10.55
CA LYS A 107 -7.51 -10.28 9.10
C LYS A 107 -8.91 -10.42 8.48
N ARG A 108 -9.79 -11.22 9.09
CA ARG A 108 -11.19 -11.36 8.64
C ARG A 108 -11.96 -10.04 8.72
N ASN A 109 -11.75 -9.25 9.77
CA ASN A 109 -12.42 -7.96 9.94
C ASN A 109 -11.98 -6.94 8.88
N LEU A 110 -10.68 -6.90 8.56
CA LEU A 110 -10.19 -6.08 7.45
C LEU A 110 -10.79 -6.54 6.10
N LEU A 111 -10.86 -7.84 5.85
CA LEU A 111 -11.46 -8.37 4.62
C LEU A 111 -12.95 -8.02 4.51
N LYS A 112 -13.72 -8.15 5.59
CA LYS A 112 -15.12 -7.71 5.63
C LYS A 112 -15.25 -6.22 5.32
N LYS A 113 -14.39 -5.39 5.92
CA LYS A 113 -14.36 -3.94 5.66
C LYS A 113 -14.05 -3.64 4.19
N LEU A 114 -13.03 -4.30 3.61
CA LEU A 114 -12.71 -4.18 2.19
C LEU A 114 -13.91 -4.51 1.32
N PHE A 115 -14.57 -5.65 1.58
CA PHE A 115 -15.74 -6.07 0.82
C PHE A 115 -16.92 -5.09 0.95
N GLN A 116 -17.22 -4.63 2.17
CA GLN A 116 -18.31 -3.69 2.44
C GLN A 116 -18.08 -2.28 1.86
N GLN A 117 -16.82 -1.90 1.66
CA GLN A 117 -16.44 -0.60 1.13
C GLN A 117 -16.07 -0.65 -0.37
N SER A 118 -16.13 -1.84 -0.98
CA SER A 118 -15.88 -2.03 -2.40
C SER A 118 -17.18 -1.99 -3.19
N PHE A 119 -17.06 -1.56 -4.45
CA PHE A 119 -18.15 -1.57 -5.41
C PHE A 119 -17.76 -2.45 -6.58
N VAL A 120 -18.76 -3.02 -7.24
CA VAL A 120 -18.57 -3.73 -8.50
C VAL A 120 -18.47 -2.70 -9.62
N GLY A 121 -17.57 -2.94 -10.57
CA GLY A 121 -17.33 -2.07 -11.72
C GLY A 121 -15.84 -1.80 -11.89
N GLU A 122 -15.44 -1.64 -13.14
CA GLU A 122 -14.05 -1.45 -13.54
C GLU A 122 -13.83 -0.02 -14.01
N ILE A 123 -12.79 0.60 -13.48
CA ILE A 123 -12.32 1.92 -13.90
C ILE A 123 -10.89 1.73 -14.42
N GLY A 124 -10.70 1.91 -15.72
CA GLY A 124 -9.44 1.62 -16.38
C GLY A 124 -9.20 2.50 -17.60
N ASP A 125 -8.01 2.38 -18.18
CA ASP A 125 -7.71 2.94 -19.50
C ASP A 125 -8.41 2.08 -20.56
N PRO A 126 -9.34 2.62 -21.36
CA PRO A 126 -10.06 1.85 -22.37
C PRO A 126 -9.18 1.16 -23.42
N ILE A 127 -7.94 1.62 -23.61
CA ILE A 127 -6.99 1.00 -24.54
C ILE A 127 -6.58 -0.38 -24.03
N TYR A 128 -6.37 -0.52 -22.72
CA TYR A 128 -5.89 -1.75 -22.08
C TYR A 128 -7.00 -2.52 -21.36
N ASN A 129 -8.13 -1.85 -21.06
CA ASN A 129 -9.32 -2.43 -20.47
C ASN A 129 -10.58 -1.91 -21.19
N PRO A 130 -10.90 -2.44 -22.39
CA PRO A 130 -12.08 -2.05 -23.14
C PRO A 130 -13.41 -2.35 -22.42
N GLU A 131 -13.45 -3.38 -21.56
CA GLU A 131 -14.63 -3.77 -20.77
C GLU A 131 -15.12 -2.63 -19.86
N SER A 132 -14.20 -1.71 -19.50
CA SER A 132 -14.53 -0.50 -18.75
C SER A 132 -15.54 0.42 -19.46
N LEU A 133 -15.64 0.34 -20.79
CA LEU A 133 -16.58 1.12 -21.62
C LEU A 133 -17.88 0.37 -21.95
N GLU A 134 -18.03 -0.88 -21.53
CA GLU A 134 -19.29 -1.59 -21.74
C GLU A 134 -20.42 -0.89 -20.99
N GLU A 135 -21.59 -0.77 -21.62
CA GLU A 135 -22.76 -0.11 -21.02
C GLU A 135 -23.12 -0.72 -19.66
N LYS A 136 -22.98 -2.04 -19.52
CA LYS A 136 -23.17 -2.74 -18.25
C LYS A 136 -22.19 -2.25 -17.17
N ASN A 137 -20.91 -2.12 -17.50
CA ASN A 137 -19.90 -1.64 -16.57
C ASN A 137 -20.13 -0.17 -16.19
N ILE A 138 -20.43 0.67 -17.18
CA ILE A 138 -20.76 2.09 -16.96
C ILE A 138 -21.92 2.21 -15.98
N ASN A 139 -22.98 1.41 -16.15
CA ASN A 139 -24.13 1.40 -15.24
C ASN A 139 -23.74 0.97 -13.81
N LEU A 140 -22.87 -0.03 -13.66
CA LEU A 140 -22.37 -0.46 -12.34
C LEU A 140 -21.59 0.66 -11.64
N VAL A 141 -20.66 1.31 -12.35
CA VAL A 141 -19.86 2.41 -11.81
C VAL A 141 -20.73 3.63 -11.48
N CYS A 142 -21.66 4.01 -12.36
CA CYS A 142 -22.60 5.11 -12.12
C CYS A 142 -23.44 4.87 -10.87
N ASN A 143 -24.00 3.68 -10.70
CA ASN A 143 -24.79 3.31 -9.51
C ASN A 143 -23.93 3.36 -8.24
N ALA A 144 -22.68 2.88 -8.30
CA ALA A 144 -21.74 2.95 -7.18
C ALA A 144 -21.46 4.41 -6.76
N LEU A 145 -21.22 5.30 -7.72
CA LEU A 145 -21.00 6.73 -7.45
C LEU A 145 -22.24 7.40 -6.86
N LEU A 146 -23.44 7.10 -7.39
CA LEU A 146 -24.69 7.63 -6.86
C LEU A 146 -24.94 7.17 -5.42
N ASP A 147 -24.69 5.91 -5.11
CA ASP A 147 -24.80 5.38 -3.74
C ASP A 147 -23.86 6.13 -2.79
N ILE A 148 -22.60 6.39 -3.18
CA ILE A 148 -21.66 7.19 -2.38
C ILE A 148 -22.18 8.62 -2.13
N ILE A 149 -22.73 9.27 -3.15
CA ILE A 149 -23.27 10.65 -3.04
C ILE A 149 -24.46 10.69 -2.08
N ASN A 150 -25.30 9.66 -2.09
CA ASN A 150 -26.53 9.60 -1.31
C ASN A 150 -26.34 9.13 0.14
N ARG A 151 -25.18 8.56 0.50
CA ARG A 151 -24.83 8.14 1.87
C ARG A 151 -24.49 9.29 2.84
N LYS A 152 -24.88 10.53 2.52
CA LYS A 152 -24.71 11.69 3.39
C LYS A 152 -25.66 11.68 4.58
#